data_AF-A0A8T7CAS1-F1
#
_entry.id   AF-A0A8T7CAS1-F1
#
_cell.length_a   1.000
_cell.length_b   1.000
_cell.length_c   1.000
_cell.angle_alpha   90.00
_cell.angle_beta   90.00
_cell.angle_gamma   90.00
#
_symmetry.space_group_name_H-M   'P 1'
#
loop_
_entity.id
_entity.type
_entity.pdbx_description
1 polymer ?
#
loop_
_entity_poly.entity_id
_entity_poly.type
_entity_poly.pdbx_seq_one_letter_code
_entity_poly.pdbx_strand_id
1 'polypeptide(L)'
;AGLAITPIESRDAYAEQVGFSSGFPVASDGTRAWLTHCYGMVGVGRGMEPNTGNGSSLYVVTGHAPRHLDRNITLVGRVLHGIENLTVLPRGTGPLGFYENVEQQVPVKGIRLGSDADVKDPITLEVMRTDSAAFGAYVTGRTHRNEDWFVDPTGRIELCNLRPPVRQVD
;
A
#
# COMPACT_ATOMS: atom_id res chain seq x y z
N ALA A 1 -0.12 -23.59 8.87
CA ALA A 1 -1.45 -22.97 8.69
C ALA A 1 -1.37 -21.97 7.55
N GLY A 2 -2.39 -21.91 6.68
CA GLY A 2 -2.41 -20.99 5.52
C GLY A 2 -2.66 -19.54 5.93
N LEU A 3 -2.34 -18.59 5.02
CA LEU A 3 -2.62 -17.17 5.20
C LEU A 3 -4.15 -16.94 5.20
N ALA A 4 -4.68 -16.29 6.25
CA ALA A 4 -6.08 -15.89 6.28
C ALA A 4 -6.30 -14.63 5.42
N ILE A 5 -7.17 -14.73 4.42
CA ILE A 5 -7.55 -13.63 3.54
C ILE A 5 -9.03 -13.33 3.75
N THR A 6 -9.35 -12.07 4.05
CA THR A 6 -10.71 -11.55 3.97
C THR A 6 -10.95 -11.09 2.53
N PRO A 7 -11.71 -11.84 1.71
CA PRO A 7 -11.90 -11.50 0.31
C PRO A 7 -12.77 -10.25 0.17
N ILE A 8 -12.60 -9.55 -0.95
CA ILE A 8 -13.55 -8.55 -1.41
C ILE A 8 -14.10 -8.99 -2.77
N GLU A 9 -15.33 -8.63 -3.08
CA GLU A 9 -15.89 -8.80 -4.41
C GLU A 9 -15.38 -7.67 -5.32
N SER A 10 -14.37 -7.99 -6.12
CA SER A 10 -13.75 -7.07 -7.07
C SER A 10 -13.26 -7.85 -8.28
N ARG A 11 -13.63 -7.40 -9.48
CA ARG A 11 -13.01 -7.89 -10.72
C ARG A 11 -11.61 -7.32 -10.82
N ASP A 12 -10.61 -8.11 -10.46
CA ASP A 12 -9.20 -7.71 -10.54
C ASP A 12 -8.60 -8.12 -11.89
N ALA A 13 -7.74 -7.26 -12.44
CA ALA A 13 -7.07 -7.51 -13.72
C ALA A 13 -5.83 -8.41 -13.59
N TYR A 14 -5.31 -8.61 -12.37
CA TYR A 14 -4.01 -9.23 -12.12
C TYR A 14 -4.11 -10.55 -11.36
N ALA A 15 -5.23 -10.82 -10.69
CA ALA A 15 -5.40 -11.99 -9.84
C ALA A 15 -6.83 -12.55 -9.88
N GLU A 16 -6.97 -13.84 -9.55
CA GLU A 16 -8.27 -14.51 -9.46
C GLU A 16 -9.03 -14.08 -8.20
N GLN A 17 -8.32 -13.89 -7.08
CA GLN A 17 -8.87 -13.43 -5.82
C GLN A 17 -8.07 -12.24 -5.28
N VAL A 18 -8.78 -11.27 -4.74
CA VAL A 18 -8.22 -10.13 -4.01
C VAL A 18 -8.91 -9.91 -2.68
N GLY A 19 -8.21 -9.28 -1.73
CA GLY A 19 -8.75 -9.00 -0.41
C GLY A 19 -7.71 -8.40 0.52
N PHE A 20 -7.90 -8.63 1.81
CA PHE A 20 -7.02 -8.11 2.85
C PHE A 20 -6.58 -9.21 3.81
N SER A 21 -5.34 -9.11 4.27
CA SER A 21 -4.80 -9.94 5.36
C SER A 21 -4.09 -9.04 6.36
N SER A 22 -4.53 -9.05 7.63
CA SER A 22 -3.94 -8.23 8.70
C SER A 22 -3.72 -6.75 8.33
N GLY A 23 -4.67 -6.13 7.61
CA GLY A 23 -4.55 -4.74 7.17
C GLY A 23 -3.73 -4.49 5.90
N PHE A 24 -3.22 -5.54 5.23
CA PHE A 24 -2.52 -5.43 3.97
C PHE A 24 -3.38 -5.86 2.79
N PRO A 25 -3.31 -5.17 1.64
CA PRO A 25 -3.99 -5.60 0.43
C PRO A 25 -3.23 -6.78 -0.21
N VAL A 26 -3.94 -7.87 -0.44
CA VAL A 26 -3.39 -9.12 -0.95
C VAL A 26 -4.14 -9.62 -2.17
N ALA A 27 -3.43 -10.36 -3.01
CA ALA A 27 -3.96 -11.09 -4.14
C ALA A 27 -3.58 -12.58 -4.02
N SER A 28 -4.35 -13.44 -4.66
CA SER A 28 -4.19 -14.89 -4.61
C SER A 28 -4.57 -15.55 -5.93
N ASP A 29 -3.89 -16.65 -6.24
CA ASP A 29 -4.21 -17.60 -7.34
C ASP A 29 -4.77 -18.93 -6.78
N GLY A 30 -5.26 -18.92 -5.54
CA GLY A 30 -5.75 -20.11 -4.83
C GLY A 30 -4.65 -21.03 -4.29
N THR A 31 -3.41 -20.90 -4.78
CA THR A 31 -2.26 -21.68 -4.30
C THR A 31 -1.27 -20.83 -3.52
N ARG A 32 -1.05 -19.60 -3.98
CA ARG A 32 -0.13 -18.61 -3.42
C ARG A 32 -0.89 -17.33 -3.13
N ALA A 33 -0.36 -16.57 -2.17
CA ALA A 33 -0.80 -15.22 -1.90
C ALA A 33 0.39 -14.26 -1.94
N TRP A 34 0.16 -13.03 -2.35
CA TRP A 34 1.17 -11.97 -2.40
C TRP A 34 0.58 -10.62 -2.02
N LEU A 35 1.44 -9.74 -1.50
CA LEU A 35 1.12 -8.33 -1.35
C LEU A 35 0.98 -7.68 -2.72
N THR A 36 0.04 -6.75 -2.84
CA THR A 36 -0.23 -6.02 -4.08
C THR A 36 0.40 -4.64 -4.05
N HIS A 37 0.88 -4.14 -5.19
CA HIS A 37 1.49 -2.80 -5.32
C HIS A 37 0.46 -1.66 -5.28
N CYS A 38 -0.39 -1.64 -4.27
CA CYS A 38 -1.31 -0.53 -4.04
C CYS A 38 -0.59 0.75 -3.60
N TYR A 39 -1.30 1.87 -3.68
CA TYR A 39 -0.79 3.17 -3.21
C TYR A 39 -0.34 3.09 -1.74
N GLY A 40 0.84 3.65 -1.46
CA GLY A 40 1.47 3.66 -0.14
C GLY A 40 2.24 2.38 0.22
N MET A 41 2.26 1.35 -0.64
CA MET A 41 3.07 0.15 -0.40
C MET A 41 4.56 0.46 -0.55
N VAL A 42 5.37 -0.14 0.32
CA VAL A 42 6.83 0.02 0.37
C VAL A 42 7.49 -1.21 -0.23
N GLY A 43 8.32 -1.01 -1.24
CA GLY A 43 9.05 -2.07 -1.92
C GLY A 43 10.56 -1.91 -1.85
N VAL A 44 11.27 -2.99 -2.16
CA VAL A 44 12.72 -3.05 -2.20
C VAL A 44 13.19 -3.04 -3.64
N GLY A 45 13.97 -2.03 -4.00
CA GLY A 45 14.64 -1.97 -5.30
C GLY A 45 15.62 -3.14 -5.46
N ARG A 46 15.76 -3.63 -6.68
CA ARG A 46 16.71 -4.69 -7.04
C ARG A 46 17.31 -4.42 -8.41
N GLY A 47 18.44 -5.06 -8.70
CA GLY A 47 18.96 -5.17 -10.06
C GLY A 47 18.13 -6.16 -10.89
N MET A 48 18.67 -6.54 -12.05
CA MET A 48 18.01 -7.48 -12.96
C MET A 48 17.77 -8.85 -12.31
N GLU A 49 18.75 -9.34 -11.55
CA GLU A 49 18.66 -10.63 -10.87
C GLU A 49 17.69 -10.58 -9.67
N PRO A 50 16.80 -11.58 -9.50
CA PRO A 50 15.76 -11.57 -8.47
C PRO A 50 16.28 -11.41 -7.03
N ASN A 51 17.45 -11.97 -6.72
CA ASN A 51 18.00 -12.06 -5.36
C ASN A 51 18.97 -10.92 -5.02
N THR A 52 18.86 -9.76 -5.69
CA THR A 52 19.77 -8.61 -5.47
C THR A 52 19.19 -7.50 -4.60
N GLY A 53 17.91 -7.60 -4.20
CA GLY A 53 17.31 -6.67 -3.26
C GLY A 53 17.91 -6.83 -1.86
N ASN A 54 18.53 -5.77 -1.33
CA ASN A 54 19.24 -5.80 -0.04
C ASN A 54 18.78 -4.71 0.95
N GLY A 55 17.67 -4.01 0.65
CA GLY A 55 17.11 -2.98 1.52
C GLY A 55 17.82 -1.63 1.49
N SER A 56 18.94 -1.49 0.77
CA SER A 56 19.63 -0.20 0.58
C SER A 56 18.87 0.78 -0.31
N SER A 57 17.95 0.27 -1.13
CA SER A 57 17.08 1.05 -2.00
C SER A 57 15.63 0.68 -1.72
N LEU A 58 14.88 1.61 -1.13
CA LEU A 58 13.44 1.47 -0.88
C LEU A 58 12.66 2.46 -1.74
N TYR A 59 11.45 2.08 -2.13
CA TYR A 59 10.52 2.97 -2.82
C TYR A 59 9.13 2.87 -2.20
N VAL A 60 8.34 3.92 -2.40
CA VAL A 60 6.93 3.97 -2.02
C VAL A 60 6.09 4.24 -3.27
N VAL A 61 5.01 3.48 -3.44
CA VAL A 61 4.04 3.72 -4.51
C VAL A 61 3.28 5.02 -4.21
N THR A 62 3.62 6.12 -4.89
CA THR A 62 3.01 7.47 -4.67
C THR A 62 2.03 7.89 -5.78
N GLY A 63 1.59 6.96 -6.62
CA GLY A 63 0.66 7.20 -7.73
C GLY A 63 -0.29 6.02 -7.94
N HIS A 64 -0.83 5.87 -9.16
CA HIS A 64 -1.65 4.71 -9.50
C HIS A 64 -0.86 3.40 -9.32
N ALA A 65 -1.56 2.34 -8.91
CA ALA A 65 -0.97 1.07 -8.50
C ALA A 65 -0.25 0.36 -9.66
N PRO A 66 1.09 0.18 -9.64
CA PRO A 66 1.83 -0.52 -10.68
C PRO A 66 1.76 -2.04 -10.47
N ARG A 67 0.54 -2.60 -10.51
CA ARG A 67 0.24 -4.01 -10.18
C ARG A 67 0.92 -5.04 -11.10
N HIS A 68 1.49 -4.62 -12.23
CA HIS A 68 2.37 -5.47 -13.05
C HIS A 68 3.67 -5.88 -12.31
N LEU A 69 4.03 -5.18 -11.23
CA LEU A 69 5.18 -5.52 -10.37
C LEU A 69 4.86 -6.60 -9.33
N ASP A 70 3.58 -6.94 -9.15
CA ASP A 70 3.18 -8.01 -8.24
C ASP A 70 3.93 -9.31 -8.59
N ARG A 71 4.41 -10.00 -7.55
CA ARG A 71 5.24 -11.22 -7.65
C ARG A 71 6.62 -11.03 -8.34
N ASN A 72 6.96 -9.82 -8.77
CA ASN A 72 8.24 -9.50 -9.42
C ASN A 72 9.18 -8.69 -8.53
N ILE A 73 8.62 -7.91 -7.59
CA ILE A 73 9.36 -7.10 -6.62
C ILE A 73 8.84 -7.38 -5.21
N THR A 74 9.76 -7.39 -4.25
CA THR A 74 9.45 -7.63 -2.83
C THR A 74 8.86 -6.38 -2.21
N LEU A 75 7.63 -6.49 -1.71
CA LEU A 75 7.02 -5.52 -0.81
C LEU A 75 7.34 -5.89 0.64
N VAL A 76 7.69 -4.89 1.45
CA VAL A 76 8.16 -5.06 2.84
C VAL A 76 7.30 -4.31 3.86
N GLY A 77 6.36 -3.48 3.40
CA GLY A 77 5.50 -2.73 4.29
C GLY A 77 4.55 -1.81 3.55
N ARG A 78 3.94 -0.90 4.31
CA ARG A 78 3.10 0.18 3.77
C ARG A 78 3.21 1.40 4.67
N VAL A 79 3.05 2.58 4.08
CA VAL A 79 2.96 3.84 4.80
C VAL A 79 1.60 3.92 5.49
N LEU A 80 1.61 4.12 6.81
CA LEU A 80 0.39 4.28 7.62
C LEU A 80 0.04 5.75 7.88
N HIS A 81 1.04 6.62 7.88
CA HIS A 81 0.94 8.04 8.19
C HIS A 81 2.03 8.82 7.44
N GLY A 82 1.76 10.07 7.05
CA GLY A 82 2.75 10.95 6.42
C GLY A 82 2.98 10.72 4.92
N ILE A 83 2.06 10.05 4.22
CA ILE A 83 2.19 9.79 2.77
C ILE A 83 2.20 11.09 1.94
N GLU A 84 1.50 12.12 2.42
CA GLU A 84 1.46 13.46 1.85
C GLU A 84 2.86 14.04 1.66
N ASN A 85 3.76 13.84 2.63
CA ASN A 85 5.15 14.31 2.59
C ASN A 85 5.96 13.66 1.46
N LEU A 86 5.62 12.44 1.06
CA LEU A 86 6.26 11.73 -0.04
C LEU A 86 5.66 12.10 -1.40
N THR A 87 4.37 12.44 -1.43
CA THR A 87 3.65 12.71 -2.68
C THR A 87 3.85 14.11 -3.24
N VAL A 88 4.28 15.05 -2.40
CA VAL A 88 4.59 16.44 -2.79
C VAL A 88 6.02 16.60 -3.32
N LEU A 89 6.86 15.56 -3.26
CA LEU A 89 8.21 15.62 -3.79
C LEU A 89 8.18 15.87 -5.31
N PRO A 90 9.10 16.71 -5.85
CA PRO A 90 9.14 16.96 -7.28
C PRO A 90 9.38 15.65 -8.04
N ARG A 91 8.90 15.54 -9.28
CA ARG A 91 9.25 14.41 -10.14
C ARG A 91 10.65 14.63 -10.71
N GLY A 92 11.46 13.59 -10.78
CA GLY A 92 12.75 13.68 -11.45
C GLY A 92 12.58 13.72 -12.96
N THR A 93 13.53 14.39 -13.62
CA THR A 93 13.54 14.67 -15.07
C THR A 93 14.54 13.81 -15.82
N GLY A 94 15.45 13.13 -15.12
CA GLY A 94 16.45 12.25 -15.71
C GLY A 94 15.90 10.88 -16.11
N PRO A 95 16.78 9.99 -16.64
CA PRO A 95 16.42 8.62 -16.97
C PRO A 95 15.73 7.92 -15.81
N LEU A 96 14.67 7.15 -16.07
CA LEU A 96 13.87 6.45 -15.04
C LEU A 96 13.27 7.35 -13.94
N GLY A 97 13.24 8.67 -14.14
CA GLY A 97 12.69 9.63 -13.18
C GLY A 97 13.65 10.00 -12.04
N PHE A 98 14.96 9.77 -12.20
CA PHE A 98 15.96 10.27 -11.25
C PHE A 98 16.03 11.81 -11.26
N TYR A 99 16.37 12.41 -10.12
CA TYR A 99 16.75 13.81 -10.06
C TYR A 99 18.09 14.03 -10.74
N GLU A 100 18.19 15.11 -11.50
CA GLU A 100 19.44 15.50 -12.18
C GLU A 100 20.28 16.44 -11.30
N ASN A 101 19.64 17.20 -10.42
CA ASN A 101 20.30 18.13 -9.51
C ASN A 101 20.25 17.62 -8.06
N VAL A 102 21.36 17.75 -7.33
CA VAL A 102 21.48 17.26 -5.95
C VAL A 102 20.54 18.02 -5.00
N GLU A 103 20.23 19.27 -5.30
CA GLU A 103 19.33 20.13 -4.53
C GLU A 103 17.88 19.61 -4.52
N GLN A 104 17.51 18.75 -5.48
CA GLN A 104 16.20 18.09 -5.51
C GLN A 104 16.14 16.89 -4.56
N GLN A 105 17.29 16.34 -4.16
CA GLN A 105 17.34 15.18 -3.28
C GLN A 105 16.93 15.59 -1.86
N VAL A 106 15.90 14.95 -1.33
CA VAL A 106 15.46 15.13 0.06
C VAL A 106 16.09 14.03 0.92
N PRO A 107 17.07 14.34 1.78
CA PRO A 107 17.77 13.33 2.56
C PRO A 107 16.88 12.76 3.67
N VAL A 108 16.93 11.44 3.84
CA VAL A 108 16.39 10.77 5.03
C VAL A 108 17.36 11.02 6.20
N LYS A 109 17.02 11.97 7.07
CA LYS A 109 17.87 12.38 8.20
C LYS A 109 18.01 11.32 9.30
N GLY A 110 17.08 10.37 9.36
CA GLY A 110 17.11 9.29 10.32
C GLY A 110 15.97 8.30 10.11
N ILE A 111 16.20 7.06 10.52
CA ILE A 111 15.22 5.97 10.52
C ILE A 111 15.27 5.37 11.93
N ARG A 112 14.11 5.19 12.54
CA ARG A 112 13.98 4.55 13.86
C ARG A 112 12.87 3.52 13.81
N LEU A 113 13.02 2.44 14.56
CA LEU A 113 11.93 1.50 14.80
C LEU A 113 11.03 2.09 15.87
N GLY A 114 9.71 2.05 15.68
CA GLY A 114 8.76 2.55 16.68
C GLY A 114 8.82 1.82 18.02
N SER A 115 9.44 0.64 18.06
CA SER A 115 9.69 -0.14 19.28
C SER A 115 10.99 0.21 20.00
N ASP A 116 11.81 1.12 19.44
CA ASP A 116 13.08 1.52 20.04
C ASP A 116 12.84 2.42 21.25
N ALA A 117 13.54 2.13 22.36
CA ALA A 117 13.33 2.78 23.65
C ALA A 117 13.71 4.27 23.65
N ASP A 118 14.59 4.69 22.74
CA ASP A 118 15.06 6.07 22.62
C ASP A 118 14.12 6.96 21.77
N VAL A 119 13.07 6.38 21.18
CA VAL A 119 12.06 7.16 20.44
C VAL A 119 11.22 7.95 21.42
N LYS A 120 11.52 9.26 21.50
CA LYS A 120 10.66 10.23 22.18
C LYS A 120 9.42 10.48 21.33
N ASP A 121 8.26 10.49 21.97
CA ASP A 121 6.95 10.74 21.36
C ASP A 121 6.63 9.81 20.18
N PRO A 122 6.59 8.47 20.39
CA PRO A 122 6.25 7.54 19.33
C PRO A 122 4.83 7.81 18.83
N ILE A 123 4.66 7.80 17.50
CA ILE A 123 3.34 7.92 16.90
C ILE A 123 2.59 6.61 17.12
N THR A 124 1.53 6.65 17.93
CA THR A 124 0.66 5.50 18.14
C THR A 124 -0.46 5.51 17.10
N LEU A 125 -0.56 4.42 16.33
CA LEU A 125 -1.57 4.27 15.30
C LEU A 125 -2.41 3.02 15.55
N GLU A 126 -3.71 3.16 15.31
CA GLU A 126 -4.61 2.03 15.22
C GLU A 126 -5.03 1.82 13.76
N VAL A 127 -5.04 0.56 13.34
CA VAL A 127 -5.52 0.15 12.02
C VAL A 127 -6.80 -0.63 12.20
N MET A 128 -7.84 -0.30 11.41
CA MET A 128 -9.07 -1.08 11.39
C MET A 128 -8.77 -2.54 11.02
N ARG A 129 -9.22 -3.46 11.85
CA ARG A 129 -9.15 -4.90 11.60
C ARG A 129 -9.93 -5.28 10.35
N THR A 130 -9.24 -5.84 9.36
CA THR A 130 -9.80 -6.17 8.05
C THR A 130 -10.63 -7.45 8.04
N ASP A 131 -10.61 -8.22 9.13
CA ASP A 131 -11.42 -9.42 9.35
C ASP A 131 -12.71 -9.15 10.13
N SER A 132 -13.07 -7.87 10.33
CA SER A 132 -14.23 -7.46 11.11
C SER A 132 -15.46 -7.17 10.24
N ALA A 133 -16.65 -7.32 10.82
CA ALA A 133 -17.90 -6.91 10.18
C ALA A 133 -17.92 -5.41 9.83
N ALA A 134 -17.31 -4.57 10.68
CA ALA A 134 -17.17 -3.14 10.43
C ALA A 134 -16.35 -2.84 9.17
N PHE A 135 -15.28 -3.60 8.92
CA PHE A 135 -14.52 -3.48 7.68
C PHE A 135 -15.32 -3.94 6.46
N GLY A 136 -16.11 -5.01 6.58
CA GLY A 136 -17.04 -5.42 5.53
C GLY A 136 -18.07 -4.34 5.17
N ALA A 137 -18.62 -3.66 6.17
CA ALA A 137 -19.51 -2.52 5.97
C ALA A 137 -18.79 -1.33 5.31
N TYR A 138 -17.56 -1.04 5.73
CA TYR A 138 -16.71 -0.03 5.09
C TYR A 138 -16.49 -0.33 3.60
N VAL A 139 -16.09 -1.56 3.25
CA VAL A 139 -15.92 -1.98 1.85
C VAL A 139 -17.23 -1.80 1.08
N THR A 140 -18.34 -2.29 1.63
CA THR A 140 -19.67 -2.20 1.01
C THR A 140 -20.06 -0.75 0.70
N GLY A 141 -19.89 0.17 1.64
CA GLY A 141 -20.22 1.59 1.44
C GLY A 141 -19.30 2.33 0.47
N ARG A 142 -18.08 1.81 0.25
CA ARG A 142 -17.15 2.31 -0.78
C ARG A 142 -17.49 1.75 -2.16
N THR A 143 -17.97 0.52 -2.24
CA THR A 143 -18.38 -0.15 -3.49
C THR A 143 -19.73 0.34 -4.00
N HIS A 144 -20.72 0.47 -3.10
CA HIS A 144 -22.11 0.81 -3.43
C HIS A 144 -22.41 2.23 -2.95
N ARG A 145 -22.08 3.21 -3.80
CA ARG A 145 -22.28 4.65 -3.57
C ARG A 145 -23.73 5.02 -3.85
N ASN A 146 -24.60 4.87 -2.85
CA ASN A 146 -26.05 5.04 -2.99
C ASN A 146 -26.54 6.46 -2.65
N GLU A 147 -25.64 7.40 -2.38
CA GLU A 147 -26.03 8.78 -2.11
C GLU A 147 -26.58 9.46 -3.39
N ASP A 148 -27.59 10.33 -3.25
CA ASP A 148 -28.29 11.00 -4.37
C ASP A 148 -27.38 11.73 -5.38
N TRP A 149 -26.16 12.07 -4.97
CA TRP A 149 -25.15 12.67 -5.85
C TRP A 149 -24.67 11.70 -6.96
N PHE A 150 -24.69 10.39 -6.72
CA PHE A 150 -24.30 9.37 -7.70
C PHE A 150 -25.50 8.98 -8.57
N VAL A 151 -25.61 9.58 -9.75
CA VAL A 151 -26.71 9.32 -10.70
C VAL A 151 -26.67 7.90 -11.27
N ASP A 152 -25.48 7.34 -11.51
CA ASP A 152 -25.29 5.99 -12.07
C ASP A 152 -24.13 5.26 -11.34
N PRO A 153 -24.39 4.68 -10.16
CA PRO A 153 -23.37 4.00 -9.36
C PRO A 153 -22.94 2.68 -9.99
N THR A 154 -21.63 2.43 -10.07
CA THR A 154 -21.08 1.24 -10.75
C THR A 154 -21.25 -0.06 -9.96
N GLY A 155 -21.46 0.03 -8.64
CA GLY A 155 -21.46 -1.12 -7.73
C GLY A 155 -20.13 -1.87 -7.73
N ARG A 156 -19.02 -1.21 -8.08
CA ARG A 156 -17.71 -1.84 -8.25
C ARG A 156 -16.63 -1.03 -7.55
N ILE A 157 -15.64 -1.76 -7.05
CA ILE A 157 -14.43 -1.18 -6.49
C ILE A 157 -13.22 -2.00 -6.92
N GLU A 158 -12.07 -1.34 -7.03
CA GLU A 158 -10.78 -2.00 -7.25
C GLU A 158 -10.04 -2.09 -5.91
N LEU A 159 -9.26 -3.17 -5.71
CA LEU A 159 -8.57 -3.45 -4.45
C LEU A 159 -7.78 -2.25 -3.92
N CYS A 160 -6.96 -1.63 -4.76
CA CYS A 160 -6.09 -0.52 -4.38
C CYS A 160 -6.83 0.82 -4.22
N ASN A 161 -8.13 0.89 -4.51
CA ASN A 161 -8.99 2.01 -4.13
C ASN A 161 -9.52 1.88 -2.68
N LEU A 162 -9.30 0.73 -2.04
CA LEU A 162 -9.59 0.50 -0.63
C LEU A 162 -8.31 0.65 0.20
N ARG A 163 -8.39 1.53 1.20
CA ARG A 163 -7.36 1.64 2.25
C ARG A 163 -8.02 1.34 3.59
N PRO A 164 -7.53 0.36 4.37
CA PRO A 164 -8.00 0.16 5.74
C PRO A 164 -7.86 1.46 6.52
N PRO A 165 -8.93 1.94 7.18
CA PRO A 165 -8.85 3.15 7.99
C PRO A 165 -7.74 3.05 9.03
N VAL A 166 -6.97 4.12 9.15
CA VAL A 166 -5.90 4.29 10.15
C VAL A 166 -6.20 5.57 10.92
N ARG A 167 -6.05 5.53 12.24
CA ARG A 167 -6.13 6.72 13.09
C ARG A 167 -4.92 6.81 13.98
N GLN A 168 -4.48 8.03 14.25
CA GLN A 168 -3.58 8.30 15.36
C GLN A 168 -4.38 8.31 16.65
N VAL A 169 -3.79 7.77 17.72
CA VAL A 169 -4.34 7.83 19.07
C VAL A 169 -3.36 8.58 19.95
N ASP A 170 -3.91 9.41 20.84
CA ASP A 170 -3.17 10.16 21.85
C ASP A 170 -2.85 9.28 23.07
#